data_AF-A0A7T8QTT8-F1
#
_entry.id   AF-A0A7T8QTT8-F1
#
_cell.length_a   1.000
_cell.length_b   1.000
_cell.length_c   1.000
_cell.angle_alpha   90.00
_cell.angle_beta   90.00
_cell.angle_gamma   90.00
#
_symmetry.space_group_name_H-M   'P 1'
#
loop_
_entity.id
_entity.type
_entity.pdbx_description
1 polymer ?
#
loop_
_entity_poly.entity_id
_entity_poly.type
_entity_poly.pdbx_seq_one_letter_code
_entity_poly.pdbx_strand_id
1 'polypeptide(L)'
;MELFEITSGVYGRHMRARKDIFPRDIIINGEASCLVCPKVLNACIECLDITNDSCPACGFFLCKACQIKDPEQRIRHDQEECLILLRGRGSKDSLSSLGHFILYVLRAWRHLQTSRALHFLLSHAEKISPRHHVWATLHRKLKDTYCLPIKKGTLATILGIRRVNAKSLGNDRGFGIYSNFSLINHSCRSNAYPTIDEKSFRLYLKAATFIPKGTEINITYGPCSESLHQPLRRDTLFRHWDFICSCPACLEPQASSAIPCLQCRV
;
A
#
# COMPACT_ATOMS: atom_id res chain seq x y z
N MET A 1 0.67 2.84 26.20
CA MET A 1 0.88 4.23 25.75
C MET A 1 1.58 4.16 24.41
N GLU A 2 1.05 4.81 23.37
CA GLU A 2 1.65 4.77 22.02
C GLU A 2 3.08 5.33 22.03
N LEU A 3 3.99 4.67 21.31
CA LEU A 3 5.40 5.09 21.22
C LEU A 3 5.61 6.29 20.30
N PHE A 4 4.57 6.71 19.57
CA PHE A 4 4.69 7.71 18.52
C PHE A 4 3.55 8.73 18.53
N GLU A 5 3.77 9.82 17.79
CA GLU A 5 2.79 10.83 17.47
C GLU A 5 2.86 11.23 16.00
N ILE A 6 1.75 11.75 15.47
CA ILE A 6 1.70 12.28 14.11
C ILE A 6 1.87 13.80 14.16
N THR A 7 2.90 14.30 13.49
CA THR A 7 3.21 15.72 13.37
C THR A 7 3.11 16.16 11.91
N SER A 8 2.77 17.42 11.64
CA SER A 8 2.86 18.00 10.29
C SER A 8 4.11 18.85 10.17
N GLY A 9 4.82 18.75 9.05
CA GLY A 9 6.01 19.54 8.75
C GLY A 9 6.18 19.79 7.26
N VAL A 10 7.39 20.16 6.85
CA VAL A 10 7.73 20.54 5.46
C VAL A 10 7.45 19.40 4.47
N TYR A 11 7.60 18.15 4.90
CA TYR A 11 7.34 16.96 4.08
C TYR A 11 5.93 16.38 4.27
N GLY A 12 5.01 17.15 4.86
CA GLY A 12 3.67 16.71 5.21
C GLY A 12 3.60 16.03 6.58
N ARG A 13 2.64 15.12 6.75
CA ARG A 13 2.41 14.41 8.02
C ARG A 13 3.39 13.26 8.17
N HIS A 14 4.00 13.16 9.34
CA HIS A 14 5.03 12.16 9.64
C HIS A 14 4.97 11.72 11.10
N MET A 15 5.55 10.55 11.36
CA MET A 15 5.59 9.93 12.68
C MET A 15 6.83 10.35 13.47
N ARG A 16 6.68 10.76 14.74
CA ARG A 16 7.79 11.06 15.66
C ARG A 16 7.69 10.26 16.95
N ALA A 17 8.84 9.94 17.54
CA ALA A 17 8.90 9.21 18.81
C ALA A 17 8.41 10.07 19.98
N ARG A 18 7.45 9.57 20.78
CA ARG A 18 6.94 10.28 21.98
C ARG A 18 7.87 10.17 23.20
N LYS A 19 8.75 9.18 23.18
CA LYS A 19 9.78 8.90 24.19
C LYS A 19 10.95 8.21 23.51
N ASP A 20 12.01 7.94 24.26
CA ASP A 20 13.12 7.14 23.77
C ASP A 20 12.64 5.72 23.41
N ILE A 21 13.09 5.23 22.26
CA ILE A 21 12.77 3.90 21.73
C ILE A 21 14.10 3.17 21.51
N PHE A 22 14.22 1.97 22.07
CA PHE A 22 15.43 1.18 22.02
C PHE A 22 15.41 0.20 20.84
N PRO A 23 16.58 -0.26 20.36
CA PRO A 23 16.64 -1.27 19.31
C PRO A 23 15.75 -2.47 19.64
N ARG A 24 15.00 -2.95 18.63
CA ARG A 24 14.04 -4.07 18.69
C ARG A 24 12.71 -3.79 19.40
N ASP A 25 12.51 -2.61 19.99
CA ASP A 25 11.19 -2.20 20.49
C ASP A 25 10.14 -2.23 19.37
N ILE A 26 8.93 -2.63 19.71
CA ILE A 26 7.79 -2.69 18.79
C ILE A 26 7.05 -1.35 18.83
N ILE A 27 7.22 -0.55 17.77
CA ILE A 27 6.62 0.77 17.58
C ILE A 27 5.15 0.65 17.18
N ILE A 28 4.87 -0.18 16.18
CA ILE A 28 3.51 -0.56 15.77
C ILE A 28 3.36 -2.04 16.08
N ASN A 29 2.41 -2.38 16.95
CA ASN A 29 2.17 -3.76 17.37
C ASN A 29 0.96 -4.36 16.65
N GLY A 30 1.21 -4.92 15.47
CA GLY A 30 0.21 -5.66 14.70
C GLY A 30 -0.93 -4.77 14.22
N GLU A 31 -0.64 -3.70 13.46
CA GLU A 31 -1.68 -2.93 12.76
C GLU A 31 -2.39 -3.83 11.75
N ALA A 32 -3.72 -3.87 11.81
CA ALA A 32 -4.53 -4.55 10.82
C ALA A 32 -4.59 -3.70 9.54
N SER A 33 -4.48 -4.34 8.39
CA SER A 33 -4.63 -3.65 7.10
C SER A 33 -6.06 -3.15 6.94
N CYS A 34 -6.25 -1.87 6.62
CA CYS A 34 -7.55 -1.29 6.31
C CYS A 34 -8.21 -1.96 5.10
N LEU A 35 -7.37 -2.36 4.14
CA LEU A 35 -7.77 -3.03 2.90
C LEU A 35 -6.78 -4.15 2.61
N VAL A 36 -7.24 -5.29 2.13
CA VAL A 36 -6.38 -6.33 1.54
C VAL A 36 -6.98 -6.67 0.19
N CYS A 37 -6.17 -6.81 -0.86
CA CYS A 37 -6.67 -7.09 -2.21
C CYS A 37 -5.69 -8.00 -2.97
N PRO A 38 -6.20 -8.89 -3.85
CA PRO A 38 -5.36 -9.66 -4.76
C PRO A 38 -4.67 -8.74 -5.78
N LYS A 39 -3.47 -9.15 -6.18
CA LYS A 39 -2.66 -8.53 -7.23
C LYS A 39 -2.53 -9.48 -8.42
N VAL A 40 -2.51 -10.79 -8.16
CA VAL A 40 -2.41 -11.85 -9.18
C VAL A 40 -3.77 -12.53 -9.39
N LEU A 41 -4.01 -13.02 -10.61
CA LEU A 41 -5.35 -13.39 -11.06
C LEU A 41 -6.00 -14.47 -10.22
N ASN A 42 -5.28 -15.55 -9.96
CA ASN A 42 -5.75 -16.73 -9.24
C ASN A 42 -5.55 -16.64 -7.72
N ALA A 43 -5.36 -15.44 -7.16
CA ALA A 43 -5.29 -15.26 -5.71
C ALA A 43 -6.70 -15.19 -5.10
N CYS A 44 -6.91 -15.96 -4.05
CA CYS A 44 -8.12 -15.96 -3.23
C CYS A 44 -8.39 -14.54 -2.70
N ILE A 45 -9.59 -14.01 -2.94
CA ILE A 45 -9.98 -12.66 -2.49
C ILE A 45 -10.09 -12.54 -0.95
N GLU A 46 -10.09 -13.67 -0.24
CA GLU A 46 -10.11 -13.75 1.22
C GLU A 46 -8.69 -13.93 1.79
N CYS A 47 -7.94 -14.97 1.42
CA CYS A 47 -6.65 -15.28 2.06
C CYS A 47 -5.40 -15.01 1.18
N LEU A 48 -5.57 -14.55 -0.06
CA LEU A 48 -4.52 -14.38 -1.08
C LEU A 48 -3.82 -15.67 -1.54
N ASP A 49 -4.22 -16.85 -1.05
CA ASP A 49 -3.67 -18.10 -1.56
C ASP A 49 -4.07 -18.37 -3.00
N ILE A 50 -3.17 -19.00 -3.74
CA ILE A 50 -3.44 -19.39 -5.12
C ILE A 50 -4.50 -20.48 -5.15
N THR A 51 -5.48 -20.33 -6.02
CA THR A 51 -6.60 -21.26 -6.15
C THR A 51 -7.16 -21.27 -7.57
N ASN A 52 -7.67 -22.41 -8.00
CA ASN A 52 -8.49 -22.53 -9.21
C ASN A 52 -9.99 -22.52 -8.89
N ASP A 53 -10.35 -22.43 -7.61
CA ASP A 53 -11.72 -22.40 -7.15
C ASP A 53 -12.26 -20.96 -7.12
N SER A 54 -13.56 -20.82 -7.29
CA SER A 54 -14.26 -19.54 -7.27
C SER A 54 -15.43 -19.56 -6.33
N CYS A 55 -15.79 -18.40 -5.80
CA CYS A 55 -17.01 -18.20 -5.04
C CYS A 55 -18.22 -18.64 -5.90
N PRO A 56 -19.05 -19.58 -5.45
CA PRO A 56 -20.15 -20.13 -6.25
C PRO A 56 -21.25 -19.09 -6.56
N ALA A 57 -21.31 -18.01 -5.76
CA ALA A 57 -22.21 -16.90 -5.98
C ALA A 57 -21.65 -15.88 -6.99
N CYS A 58 -20.59 -15.14 -6.64
CA CYS A 58 -20.11 -14.03 -7.47
C CYS A 58 -19.07 -14.41 -8.55
N GLY A 59 -18.46 -15.59 -8.45
CA GLY A 59 -17.49 -16.08 -9.45
C GLY A 59 -16.06 -15.51 -9.33
N PHE A 60 -15.74 -14.74 -8.28
CA PHE A 60 -14.36 -14.34 -7.98
C PHE A 60 -13.60 -15.46 -7.25
N PHE A 61 -12.28 -15.53 -7.43
CA PHE A 61 -11.42 -16.56 -6.84
C PHE A 61 -11.56 -16.64 -5.32
N LEU A 62 -11.93 -17.81 -4.82
CA LEU A 62 -12.14 -18.08 -3.41
C LEU A 62 -11.81 -19.55 -3.15
N CYS A 63 -10.75 -19.82 -2.39
CA CYS A 63 -10.30 -21.19 -2.16
C CYS A 63 -11.32 -21.99 -1.33
N LYS A 64 -11.36 -23.31 -1.49
CA LYS A 64 -12.29 -24.21 -0.76
C LYS A 64 -12.28 -23.98 0.76
N ALA A 65 -11.10 -23.78 1.35
CA ALA A 65 -10.97 -23.51 2.78
C ALA A 65 -11.67 -22.21 3.22
N CYS A 66 -11.71 -21.19 2.36
CA CYS A 66 -12.44 -19.95 2.63
C CYS A 66 -13.93 -20.05 2.27
N GLN A 67 -14.31 -20.93 1.33
CA GLN A 67 -15.70 -21.17 0.98
C GLN A 67 -16.49 -21.81 2.12
N ILE A 68 -15.86 -22.73 2.88
CA ILE A 68 -16.49 -23.45 4.01
C ILE A 68 -16.86 -22.50 5.16
N LYS A 69 -16.17 -21.36 5.28
CA LYS A 69 -16.51 -20.34 6.26
C LYS A 69 -17.84 -19.70 5.90
N ASP A 70 -18.69 -19.55 6.91
CA ASP A 70 -19.89 -18.71 6.84
C ASP A 70 -19.50 -17.31 6.28
N PRO A 71 -20.21 -16.77 5.28
CA PRO A 71 -19.99 -15.41 4.80
C PRO A 71 -19.88 -14.35 5.89
N GLU A 72 -20.60 -14.48 7.01
CA GLU A 72 -20.52 -13.54 8.15
C GLU A 72 -19.21 -13.67 8.94
N GLN A 73 -18.55 -14.82 8.86
CA GLN A 73 -17.27 -15.10 9.53
C GLN A 73 -16.05 -14.78 8.65
N ARG A 74 -16.26 -14.42 7.38
CA ARG A 74 -15.18 -13.99 6.49
C ARG A 74 -14.77 -12.57 6.85
N ILE A 75 -13.47 -12.32 6.84
CA ILE A 75 -12.91 -11.03 7.24
C ILE A 75 -13.03 -10.02 6.09
N ARG A 76 -13.00 -10.50 4.82
CA ARG A 76 -12.87 -9.63 3.65
C ARG A 76 -14.00 -9.83 2.65
N HIS A 77 -14.25 -11.06 2.23
CA HIS A 77 -15.32 -11.39 1.28
C HIS A 77 -16.64 -11.69 2.01
N ASP A 78 -17.22 -10.64 2.60
CA ASP A 78 -18.50 -10.68 3.30
C ASP A 78 -19.70 -10.79 2.32
N GLN A 79 -20.91 -10.93 2.89
CA GLN A 79 -22.13 -11.07 2.11
C GLN A 79 -22.42 -9.84 1.23
N GLU A 80 -22.21 -8.62 1.74
CA GLU A 80 -22.45 -7.38 0.99
C GLU A 80 -21.52 -7.24 -0.23
N GLU A 81 -20.22 -7.51 -0.05
CA GLU A 81 -19.25 -7.55 -1.14
C GLU A 81 -19.67 -8.58 -2.18
N CYS A 82 -20.03 -9.78 -1.74
CA CYS A 82 -20.47 -10.85 -2.64
C CYS A 82 -21.71 -10.45 -3.46
N LEU A 83 -22.72 -9.85 -2.82
CA LEU A 83 -23.93 -9.38 -3.48
C LEU A 83 -23.66 -8.30 -4.53
N ILE A 84 -22.72 -7.39 -4.27
CA ILE A 84 -22.32 -6.37 -5.25
C ILE A 84 -21.57 -7.04 -6.41
N LEU A 85 -20.61 -7.91 -6.14
CA LEU A 85 -19.81 -8.58 -7.17
C LEU A 85 -20.67 -9.52 -8.05
N LEU A 86 -21.72 -10.12 -7.49
CA LEU A 86 -22.69 -10.95 -8.21
C LEU A 86 -23.31 -10.21 -9.41
N ARG A 87 -23.47 -8.89 -9.35
CA ARG A 87 -24.02 -8.10 -10.46
C ARG A 87 -23.16 -8.16 -11.73
N GLY A 88 -21.86 -8.41 -11.57
CA GLY A 88 -20.93 -8.61 -12.68
C GLY A 88 -20.77 -10.07 -13.10
N ARG A 89 -21.53 -11.02 -12.51
CA ARG A 89 -21.42 -12.45 -12.85
C ARG A 89 -21.74 -12.68 -14.33
N GLY A 90 -20.94 -13.52 -14.97
CA GLY A 90 -21.04 -13.80 -16.41
C GLY A 90 -20.18 -12.88 -17.28
N SER A 91 -19.68 -11.76 -16.74
CA SER A 91 -18.58 -11.04 -17.37
C SER A 91 -17.25 -11.77 -17.15
N LYS A 92 -16.23 -11.46 -17.99
CA LYS A 92 -14.85 -11.94 -17.78
C LYS A 92 -14.11 -11.19 -16.66
N ASP A 93 -14.80 -10.38 -15.83
CA ASP A 93 -14.14 -9.49 -14.86
C ASP A 93 -13.37 -10.25 -13.79
N SER A 94 -13.97 -11.29 -13.19
CA SER A 94 -13.31 -12.14 -12.19
C SER A 94 -12.05 -12.84 -12.73
N LEU A 95 -11.93 -12.92 -14.06
CA LEU A 95 -10.82 -13.53 -14.79
C LEU A 95 -9.87 -12.48 -15.41
N SER A 96 -9.94 -11.22 -14.96
CA SER A 96 -9.16 -10.13 -15.56
C SER A 96 -8.48 -9.24 -14.52
N SER A 97 -7.44 -8.53 -14.95
CA SER A 97 -6.80 -7.48 -14.16
C SER A 97 -7.78 -6.36 -13.78
N LEU A 98 -8.80 -6.09 -14.61
CA LEU A 98 -9.86 -5.12 -14.33
C LEU A 98 -10.70 -5.52 -13.10
N GLY A 99 -10.94 -6.82 -12.92
CA GLY A 99 -11.63 -7.36 -11.74
C GLY A 99 -10.93 -6.99 -10.42
N HIS A 100 -9.60 -7.04 -10.39
CA HIS A 100 -8.84 -6.62 -9.20
C HIS A 100 -9.01 -5.13 -8.90
N PHE A 101 -9.08 -4.27 -9.92
CA PHE A 101 -9.38 -2.85 -9.73
C PHE A 101 -10.79 -2.63 -9.22
N ILE A 102 -11.78 -3.36 -9.74
CA ILE A 102 -13.17 -3.30 -9.26
C ILE A 102 -13.24 -3.68 -7.78
N LEU A 103 -12.65 -4.82 -7.39
CA LEU A 103 -12.62 -5.29 -6.01
C LEU A 103 -11.93 -4.30 -5.09
N TYR A 104 -10.76 -3.78 -5.49
CA TYR A 104 -10.06 -2.77 -4.73
C TYR A 104 -10.89 -1.50 -4.53
N VAL A 105 -11.51 -0.99 -5.61
CA VAL A 105 -12.32 0.22 -5.54
C VAL A 105 -13.56 0.00 -4.68
N LEU A 106 -14.21 -1.16 -4.77
CA LEU A 106 -15.33 -1.52 -3.91
C LEU A 106 -14.93 -1.51 -2.43
N ARG A 107 -13.86 -2.21 -2.06
CA ARG A 107 -13.37 -2.26 -0.68
C ARG A 107 -12.98 -0.86 -0.17
N ALA A 108 -12.24 -0.10 -0.97
CA ALA A 108 -11.83 1.26 -0.61
C ALA A 108 -13.01 2.22 -0.48
N TRP A 109 -13.99 2.14 -1.38
CA TRP A 109 -15.18 2.99 -1.35
C TRP A 109 -16.03 2.71 -0.12
N ARG A 110 -16.28 1.42 0.21
CA ARG A 110 -16.98 1.02 1.45
C ARG A 110 -16.24 1.55 2.68
N HIS A 111 -14.92 1.40 2.73
CA HIS A 111 -14.12 1.87 3.85
C HIS A 111 -14.13 3.41 3.99
N LEU A 112 -14.18 4.16 2.89
CA LEU A 112 -14.36 5.62 2.93
C LEU A 112 -15.75 6.04 3.46
N GLN A 113 -16.76 5.17 3.44
CA GLN A 113 -18.06 5.48 4.06
C GLN A 113 -18.05 5.27 5.57
N THR A 114 -17.26 4.31 6.05
CA THR A 114 -17.32 3.85 7.46
C THR A 114 -16.14 4.32 8.31
N SER A 115 -15.04 4.76 7.70
CA SER A 115 -13.79 5.07 8.40
C SER A 115 -13.08 6.28 7.80
N ARG A 116 -12.47 7.07 8.68
CA ARG A 116 -11.63 8.22 8.27
C ARG A 116 -10.22 7.81 7.87
N ALA A 117 -9.79 6.56 8.12
CA ALA A 117 -8.40 6.13 7.94
C ALA A 117 -7.83 6.43 6.55
N LEU A 118 -8.58 6.14 5.48
CA LEU A 118 -8.14 6.40 4.10
C LEU A 118 -8.20 7.89 3.70
N HIS A 119 -9.03 8.71 4.35
CA HIS A 119 -9.14 10.15 4.05
C HIS A 119 -7.84 10.90 4.35
N PHE A 120 -7.02 10.33 5.23
CA PHE A 120 -5.75 10.89 5.64
C PHE A 120 -4.58 10.42 4.79
N LEU A 121 -4.78 9.58 3.77
CA LEU A 121 -3.67 9.07 2.97
C LEU A 121 -3.37 9.96 1.76
N LEU A 122 -2.09 10.12 1.44
CA LEU A 122 -1.64 10.80 0.24
C LEU A 122 -2.13 10.01 -0.99
N SER A 123 -2.62 10.71 -2.02
CA SER A 123 -3.14 10.05 -3.21
C SER A 123 -2.50 10.52 -4.52
N HIS A 124 -1.99 11.75 -4.59
CA HIS A 124 -1.62 12.38 -5.85
C HIS A 124 -2.70 12.25 -6.94
N ALA A 125 -3.97 12.38 -6.54
CA ALA A 125 -5.13 12.20 -7.42
C ALA A 125 -5.08 13.13 -8.65
N GLU A 126 -4.47 14.30 -8.51
CA GLU A 126 -4.21 15.27 -9.57
C GLU A 126 -3.36 14.71 -10.72
N LYS A 127 -2.58 13.66 -10.47
CA LYS A 127 -1.73 12.98 -11.48
C LYS A 127 -2.41 11.82 -12.16
N ILE A 128 -3.58 11.41 -11.69
CA ILE A 128 -4.36 10.34 -12.32
C ILE A 128 -5.11 10.94 -13.50
N SER A 129 -4.58 10.74 -14.71
CA SER A 129 -5.21 11.25 -15.93
C SER A 129 -6.59 10.61 -16.16
N PRO A 130 -7.70 11.35 -16.05
CA PRO A 130 -9.05 10.78 -16.19
C PRO A 130 -9.39 10.36 -17.62
N ARG A 131 -8.54 10.72 -18.61
CA ARG A 131 -8.73 10.39 -20.03
C ARG A 131 -8.07 9.08 -20.45
N HIS A 132 -7.27 8.45 -19.60
CA HIS A 132 -6.66 7.17 -19.94
C HIS A 132 -7.75 6.08 -19.99
N HIS A 133 -7.84 5.39 -21.15
CA HIS A 133 -8.96 4.52 -21.54
C HIS A 133 -9.33 3.44 -20.51
N VAL A 134 -8.35 2.92 -19.77
CA VAL A 134 -8.56 1.95 -18.68
C VAL A 134 -9.46 2.52 -17.58
N TRP A 135 -9.28 3.79 -17.20
CA TRP A 135 -10.06 4.41 -16.11
C TRP A 135 -11.48 4.72 -16.51
N ALA A 136 -11.68 5.17 -17.76
CA ALA A 136 -13.02 5.39 -18.29
C ALA A 136 -13.82 4.07 -18.31
N THR A 137 -13.17 2.98 -18.72
CA THR A 137 -13.77 1.64 -18.72
C THR A 137 -14.08 1.15 -17.30
N LEU A 138 -13.15 1.31 -16.36
CA LEU A 138 -13.35 0.97 -14.95
C LEU A 138 -14.52 1.76 -14.34
N HIS A 139 -14.54 3.08 -14.52
CA HIS A 139 -15.59 3.95 -13.99
C HIS A 139 -16.97 3.58 -14.53
N ARG A 140 -17.06 3.32 -15.85
CA ARG A 140 -18.28 2.84 -16.50
C ARG A 140 -18.76 1.52 -15.91
N LYS A 141 -17.88 0.52 -15.76
CA LYS A 141 -18.26 -0.77 -15.14
C LYS A 141 -18.75 -0.61 -13.71
N LEU A 142 -18.01 0.14 -12.88
CA LEU A 142 -18.39 0.40 -11.49
C LEU A 142 -19.80 0.99 -11.40
N LYS A 143 -20.13 1.94 -12.28
CA LYS A 143 -21.44 2.60 -12.31
C LYS A 143 -22.53 1.71 -12.91
N ASP A 144 -22.31 1.18 -14.11
CA ASP A 144 -23.39 0.60 -14.93
C ASP A 144 -23.59 -0.90 -14.63
N THR A 145 -22.53 -1.62 -14.25
CA THR A 145 -22.59 -3.06 -13.94
C THR A 145 -22.72 -3.30 -12.44
N TYR A 146 -21.88 -2.65 -11.63
CA TYR A 146 -21.85 -2.88 -10.18
C TYR A 146 -22.78 -1.93 -9.40
N CYS A 147 -23.41 -0.95 -10.08
CA CYS A 147 -24.29 0.06 -9.50
C CYS A 147 -23.66 0.81 -8.31
N LEU A 148 -22.35 1.12 -8.40
CA LEU A 148 -21.62 1.87 -7.39
C LEU A 148 -21.66 3.37 -7.72
N PRO A 149 -22.20 4.23 -6.83
CA PRO A 149 -22.35 5.67 -7.07
C PRO A 149 -21.03 6.44 -6.86
N ILE A 150 -19.95 6.00 -7.50
CA ILE A 150 -18.61 6.56 -7.31
C ILE A 150 -18.37 7.72 -8.28
N LYS A 151 -18.07 8.90 -7.75
CA LYS A 151 -17.67 10.07 -8.54
C LYS A 151 -16.25 9.87 -9.11
N LYS A 152 -15.97 10.45 -10.28
CA LYS A 152 -14.64 10.36 -10.93
C LYS A 152 -13.50 10.86 -10.04
N GLY A 153 -13.71 11.94 -9.29
CA GLY A 153 -12.73 12.46 -8.33
C GLY A 153 -12.42 11.46 -7.21
N THR A 154 -13.45 10.86 -6.62
CA THR A 154 -13.29 9.81 -5.60
C THR A 154 -12.56 8.58 -6.16
N LEU A 155 -12.86 8.16 -7.39
CA LEU A 155 -12.15 7.08 -8.05
C LEU A 155 -10.66 7.42 -8.22
N ALA A 156 -10.32 8.64 -8.66
CA ALA A 156 -8.94 9.09 -8.79
C ALA A 156 -8.21 9.08 -7.44
N THR A 157 -8.86 9.56 -6.37
CA THR A 157 -8.31 9.48 -5.00
C THR A 157 -8.04 8.03 -4.57
N ILE A 158 -9.00 7.12 -4.74
CA ILE A 158 -8.85 5.70 -4.40
C ILE A 158 -7.66 5.08 -5.14
N LEU A 159 -7.59 5.26 -6.46
CA LEU A 159 -6.49 4.71 -7.27
C LEU A 159 -5.14 5.32 -6.88
N GLY A 160 -5.12 6.60 -6.57
CA GLY A 160 -3.96 7.31 -6.05
C GLY A 160 -3.47 6.76 -4.72
N ILE A 161 -4.38 6.50 -3.77
CA ILE A 161 -4.04 5.90 -2.46
C ILE A 161 -3.33 4.57 -2.66
N ARG A 162 -3.85 3.68 -3.52
CA ARG A 162 -3.15 2.42 -3.83
C ARG A 162 -1.74 2.65 -4.36
N ARG A 163 -1.57 3.61 -5.27
CA ARG A 163 -0.27 3.84 -5.94
C ARG A 163 0.84 4.16 -4.95
N VAL A 164 0.57 4.95 -3.92
CA VAL A 164 1.62 5.48 -3.03
C VAL A 164 1.59 4.95 -1.60
N ASN A 165 0.59 4.12 -1.23
CA ASN A 165 0.49 3.55 0.12
C ASN A 165 0.44 2.01 0.15
N ALA A 166 0.33 1.33 -1.00
CA ALA A 166 0.18 -0.13 -1.01
C ALA A 166 1.46 -0.85 -0.58
N LYS A 167 1.29 -1.82 0.32
CA LYS A 167 2.35 -2.74 0.75
C LYS A 167 2.07 -4.13 0.21
N SER A 168 3.06 -4.75 -0.44
CA SER A 168 2.94 -6.12 -0.98
C SER A 168 2.68 -7.13 0.15
N LEU A 169 1.81 -8.11 -0.11
CA LEU A 169 1.37 -9.14 0.83
C LEU A 169 1.41 -10.53 0.19
N GLY A 170 1.60 -11.55 1.04
CA GLY A 170 1.48 -12.96 0.66
C GLY A 170 2.37 -13.33 -0.52
N ASN A 171 3.67 -13.03 -0.46
CA ASN A 171 4.62 -13.29 -1.55
C ASN A 171 4.22 -12.62 -2.87
N ASP A 172 3.85 -11.34 -2.79
CA ASP A 172 3.40 -10.51 -3.92
C ASP A 172 2.12 -10.99 -4.64
N ARG A 173 1.38 -11.92 -4.02
CA ARG A 173 0.05 -12.35 -4.50
C ARG A 173 -1.01 -11.27 -4.29
N GLY A 174 -0.80 -10.35 -3.34
CA GLY A 174 -1.70 -9.25 -3.06
C GLY A 174 -1.02 -8.03 -2.48
N PHE A 175 -1.83 -7.10 -1.98
CA PHE A 175 -1.35 -5.91 -1.28
C PHE A 175 -2.32 -5.49 -0.18
N GLY A 176 -1.81 -4.72 0.77
CA GLY A 176 -2.55 -4.10 1.87
C GLY A 176 -2.33 -2.60 1.95
N ILE A 177 -3.21 -1.92 2.68
CA ILE A 177 -3.12 -0.50 3.03
C ILE A 177 -3.18 -0.38 4.55
N TYR A 178 -2.16 0.20 5.16
CA TYR A 178 -2.01 0.35 6.60
C TYR A 178 -1.97 1.83 6.94
N SER A 179 -3.02 2.37 7.54
CA SER A 179 -3.20 3.81 7.71
C SER A 179 -2.08 4.50 8.50
N ASN A 180 -1.64 3.91 9.62
CA ASN A 180 -0.61 4.50 10.46
C ASN A 180 0.77 4.29 9.84
N PHE A 181 1.06 3.08 9.36
CA PHE A 181 2.31 2.80 8.67
C PHE A 181 2.53 3.68 7.43
N SER A 182 1.46 4.06 6.72
CA SER A 182 1.54 4.92 5.54
C SER A 182 1.94 6.37 5.86
N LEU A 183 1.98 6.77 7.13
CA LEU A 183 2.46 8.08 7.58
C LEU A 183 3.96 8.11 7.89
N ILE A 184 4.67 7.00 7.69
CA ILE A 184 6.10 6.89 7.98
C ILE A 184 6.88 7.27 6.73
N ASN A 185 7.69 8.32 6.83
CA ASN A 185 8.52 8.80 5.73
C ASN A 185 9.72 7.91 5.44
N HIS A 186 10.34 8.18 4.30
CA HIS A 186 11.55 7.54 3.86
C HIS A 186 12.82 8.15 4.46
N SER A 187 13.78 7.29 4.83
CA SER A 187 15.21 7.62 4.93
C SER A 187 16.02 6.49 4.30
N CYS A 188 17.07 6.81 3.52
CA CYS A 188 17.96 5.79 2.95
C CYS A 188 18.77 5.05 4.03
N ARG A 189 19.00 5.70 5.17
CA ARG A 189 19.56 5.15 6.40
C ARG A 189 18.47 5.20 7.47
N SER A 190 17.59 4.21 7.46
CA SER A 190 16.37 4.22 8.27
C SER A 190 16.56 3.74 9.71
N ASN A 191 15.74 4.24 10.62
CA ASN A 191 15.78 3.86 12.04
C ASN A 191 14.74 2.82 12.48
N ALA A 192 13.82 2.44 11.59
CA ALA A 192 12.85 1.37 11.81
C ALA A 192 12.71 0.45 10.59
N TYR A 193 12.17 -0.75 10.80
CA TYR A 193 11.86 -1.68 9.72
C TYR A 193 10.51 -2.40 9.96
N PRO A 194 9.71 -2.61 8.90
CA PRO A 194 8.45 -3.34 9.00
C PRO A 194 8.63 -4.85 8.82
N THR A 195 7.80 -5.62 9.50
CA THR A 195 7.53 -7.04 9.25
C THR A 195 6.03 -7.26 9.17
N ILE A 196 5.58 -8.19 8.33
CA ILE A 196 4.15 -8.51 8.19
C ILE A 196 3.96 -9.99 8.44
N ASP A 197 3.01 -10.33 9.30
CA ASP A 197 2.63 -11.72 9.49
C ASP A 197 1.92 -12.25 8.23
N GLU A 198 2.42 -13.34 7.66
CA GLU A 198 1.98 -13.84 6.35
C GLU A 198 0.54 -14.36 6.35
N LYS A 199 -0.01 -14.73 7.51
CA LYS A 199 -1.35 -15.33 7.61
C LYS A 199 -2.41 -14.28 7.95
N SER A 200 -2.15 -13.49 8.98
CA SER A 200 -3.06 -12.47 9.49
C SER A 200 -2.95 -11.15 8.73
N PHE A 201 -1.85 -10.94 7.97
CA PHE A 201 -1.49 -9.67 7.35
C PHE A 201 -1.42 -8.51 8.34
N ARG A 202 -1.07 -8.78 9.60
CA ARG A 202 -0.83 -7.73 10.59
C ARG A 202 0.58 -7.20 10.44
N LEU A 203 0.71 -5.87 10.45
CA LEU A 203 1.98 -5.17 10.29
C LEU A 203 2.58 -4.85 11.66
N TYR A 204 3.86 -5.16 11.81
CA TYR A 204 4.67 -4.80 12.96
C TYR A 204 5.79 -3.88 12.51
N LEU A 205 6.02 -2.80 13.25
CA LEU A 205 7.15 -1.90 13.01
C LEU A 205 8.10 -2.00 14.20
N LYS A 206 9.37 -2.29 13.93
CA LYS A 206 10.40 -2.43 14.97
C LYS A 206 11.48 -1.39 14.80
N ALA A 207 12.01 -0.88 15.90
CA ALA A 207 13.19 -0.02 15.88
C ALA A 207 14.42 -0.82 15.45
N ALA A 208 15.16 -0.30 14.46
CA ALA A 208 16.45 -0.83 14.03
C ALA A 208 17.60 -0.31 14.90
N THR A 209 17.48 0.95 15.34
CA THR A 209 18.47 1.67 16.12
C THR A 209 17.80 2.32 17.33
N PHE A 210 18.59 2.96 18.19
CA PHE A 210 18.04 3.88 19.18
C PHE A 210 17.37 5.06 18.47
N ILE A 211 16.19 5.46 18.93
CA ILE A 211 15.43 6.61 18.43
C ILE A 211 15.12 7.53 19.62
N PRO A 212 15.83 8.68 19.76
CA PRO A 212 15.56 9.63 20.82
C PRO A 212 14.15 10.20 20.75
N LYS A 213 13.56 10.56 21.89
CA LYS A 213 12.30 11.30 21.97
C LYS A 213 12.31 12.50 21.02
N GLY A 214 11.21 12.67 20.29
CA GLY A 214 11.02 13.74 19.34
C GLY A 214 11.70 13.50 18.00
N THR A 215 12.43 12.40 17.78
CA THR A 215 13.02 12.08 16.47
C THR A 215 11.97 11.51 15.52
N GLU A 216 12.06 11.81 14.23
CA GLU A 216 11.22 11.21 13.20
C GLU A 216 11.49 9.70 13.08
N ILE A 217 10.42 8.91 13.04
CA ILE A 217 10.47 7.48 12.76
C ILE A 217 10.35 7.31 11.25
N ASN A 218 11.31 6.61 10.65
CA ASN A 218 11.41 6.46 9.20
C ASN A 218 11.81 5.03 8.81
N ILE A 219 11.50 4.68 7.56
CA ILE A 219 11.81 3.37 6.96
C ILE A 219 12.51 3.56 5.61
N THR A 220 13.11 2.49 5.10
CA THR A 220 13.57 2.46 3.71
C THR A 220 12.41 2.07 2.79
N TYR A 221 12.19 2.85 1.73
CA TYR A 221 11.16 2.58 0.72
C TYR A 221 11.78 1.75 -0.42
N GLY A 222 11.09 0.67 -0.80
CA GLY A 222 11.52 -0.19 -1.89
C GLY A 222 12.98 -0.67 -1.72
N PRO A 223 13.72 -0.85 -2.84
CA PRO A 223 15.13 -1.23 -2.81
C PRO A 223 16.07 -0.05 -2.51
N CYS A 224 15.57 1.14 -2.12
CA CYS A 224 16.36 2.37 -1.96
C CYS A 224 17.12 2.43 -0.64
N SER A 225 17.94 1.43 -0.34
CA SER A 225 18.87 1.45 0.80
C SER A 225 20.10 2.29 0.49
N GLU A 226 20.81 2.69 1.55
CA GLU A 226 22.10 3.38 1.49
C GLU A 226 23.16 2.68 0.60
N SER A 227 23.03 1.36 0.39
CA SER A 227 23.93 0.58 -0.47
C SER A 227 23.86 0.94 -1.97
N LEU A 228 22.78 1.57 -2.45
CA LEU A 228 22.71 2.08 -3.82
C LEU A 228 23.37 3.46 -3.92
N HIS A 229 23.97 3.82 -5.06
CA HIS A 229 24.52 5.16 -5.26
C HIS A 229 23.45 6.26 -5.18
N GLN A 230 23.82 7.44 -4.66
CA GLN A 230 22.86 8.52 -4.38
C GLN A 230 22.01 8.94 -5.60
N PRO A 231 22.57 9.13 -6.81
CA PRO A 231 21.76 9.50 -7.97
C PRO A 231 20.67 8.47 -8.27
N LEU A 232 21.00 7.18 -8.17
CA LEU A 232 20.05 6.08 -8.40
C LEU A 232 18.96 6.03 -7.32
N ARG A 233 19.31 6.27 -6.05
CA ARG A 233 18.32 6.38 -4.96
C ARG A 233 17.33 7.51 -5.24
N ARG A 234 17.82 8.70 -5.59
CA ARG A 234 16.97 9.87 -5.86
C ARG A 234 16.09 9.68 -7.10
N ASP A 235 16.64 9.17 -8.19
CA ASP A 235 15.87 8.86 -9.42
C ASP A 235 14.77 7.83 -9.14
N THR A 236 15.10 6.74 -8.42
CA THR A 236 14.12 5.72 -8.05
C THR A 236 13.02 6.32 -7.18
N LEU A 237 13.37 7.08 -6.14
CA LEU A 237 12.39 7.69 -5.24
C LEU A 237 11.50 8.70 -5.97
N PHE A 238 12.07 9.51 -6.84
CA PHE A 238 11.32 10.49 -7.63
C PHE A 238 10.31 9.82 -8.57
N ARG A 239 10.72 8.77 -9.31
CA ARG A 239 9.83 8.07 -10.24
C ARG A 239 8.65 7.38 -9.55
N HIS A 240 8.85 6.88 -8.34
CA HIS A 240 7.85 6.08 -7.62
C HIS A 240 7.01 6.88 -6.63
N TRP A 241 7.61 7.84 -5.92
CA TRP A 241 6.99 8.61 -4.82
C TRP A 241 7.03 10.12 -5.01
N ASP A 242 7.60 10.62 -6.11
CA ASP A 242 7.59 12.04 -6.47
C ASP A 242 8.22 12.99 -5.44
N PHE A 243 9.32 12.57 -4.82
CA PHE A 243 10.13 13.46 -3.99
C PHE A 243 11.62 13.22 -4.20
N ILE A 244 12.42 14.24 -3.89
CA ILE A 244 13.88 14.13 -3.86
C ILE A 244 14.33 13.93 -2.42
N CYS A 245 15.00 12.81 -2.15
CA CYS A 245 15.46 12.51 -0.80
C CYS A 245 16.60 13.42 -0.36
N SER A 246 16.43 13.99 0.83
CA SER A 246 17.37 14.87 1.55
C SER A 246 17.82 14.27 2.90
N CYS A 247 17.70 12.95 3.10
CA CYS A 247 18.18 12.31 4.34
C CYS A 247 19.71 12.43 4.49
N PRO A 248 20.27 12.23 5.71
CA PRO A 248 21.71 12.34 5.94
C PRO A 248 22.56 11.53 4.95
N ALA A 249 22.21 10.27 4.67
CA ALA A 249 22.93 9.44 3.69
C ALA A 249 22.89 9.98 2.24
N CYS A 250 21.95 10.84 1.90
CA CYS A 250 21.89 11.54 0.60
C CYS A 250 22.62 12.90 0.61
N LEU A 251 22.81 13.51 1.77
CA LEU A 251 23.51 14.79 1.92
C LEU A 251 25.00 14.62 2.20
N GLU A 252 25.38 13.53 2.87
CA GLU A 252 26.77 13.17 3.11
C GLU A 252 27.47 12.91 1.76
N PRO A 253 28.67 13.46 1.54
CA PRO A 253 29.49 13.12 0.38
C PRO A 253 29.73 11.60 0.40
N GLN A 254 29.23 10.89 -0.60
CA GLN A 254 29.61 9.49 -0.74
C GLN A 254 31.13 9.45 -0.93
N ALA A 255 31.83 8.60 -0.18
CA ALA A 255 33.24 8.33 -0.44
C ALA A 255 33.39 8.08 -1.94
N SER A 256 34.10 8.96 -2.61
CA SER A 256 34.07 9.11 -4.05
C SER A 256 34.38 7.78 -4.73
N SER A 257 33.38 7.14 -5.34
CA SER A 257 33.62 6.40 -6.57
C SER A 257 33.78 7.44 -7.68
N ALA A 258 34.77 8.34 -7.54
CA ALA A 258 35.23 9.13 -8.66
C ALA A 258 35.67 8.09 -9.68
N ILE A 259 34.91 7.92 -10.76
CA ILE A 259 35.45 7.31 -11.97
C ILE A 259 36.55 8.30 -12.38
N PRO A 260 37.84 7.96 -12.24
CA PRO A 260 38.87 8.89 -12.66
C PRO A 260 38.62 9.16 -14.15
N CYS A 261 38.51 10.43 -14.52
CA CYS A 261 38.47 10.81 -15.92
C CYS A 261 39.77 10.30 -16.57
N LEU A 262 39.66 9.30 -17.45
CA LEU A 262 40.81 8.68 -18.11
C LEU A 262 41.55 9.68 -19.02
N GLN A 263 40.93 10.82 -19.35
CA GLN A 263 41.51 11.90 -20.15
C GLN A 263 42.21 12.98 -19.31
N CYS A 264 42.00 13.02 -17.99
CA CYS A 264 42.63 14.02 -17.12
C CYS A 264 43.86 13.48 -16.38
N ARG A 265 44.37 12.31 -16.75
CA ARG A 265 45.71 11.85 -16.36
C ARG A 265 46.72 12.38 -17.40
N VAL A 266 47.04 13.66 -17.29
CA VAL A 266 48.22 14.26 -17.93
C VAL A 266 49.08 14.86 -16.83
#